data_AF-A0A969C304-F1
#
_entry.id   AF-A0A969C304-F1
#
_cell.length_a   1.000
_cell.length_b   1.000
_cell.length_c   1.000
_cell.angle_alpha   90.00
_cell.angle_beta   90.00
_cell.angle_gamma   90.00
#
_symmetry.space_group_name_H-M   'P 1'
#
loop_
_entity.id
_entity.type
_entity.pdbx_description
1 polymer ?
#
loop_
_entity_poly.entity_id
_entity_poly.type
_entity_poly.pdbx_seq_one_letter_code
_entity_poly.pdbx_strand_id
1 'polypeptide(L)'
;MMTLKKIAPLALAGLSVLAAPAAFAADPQNLEPVSRLVEYGDLDLASARGQKRFETRIKYAVRMVCQDNNARRLEEKAIANQCKAQAMEGAMKKLKLQFPIIIKAA
;
A
#
# COMPACT_ATOMS: atom_id res chain seq x y z
N MET A 1 -54.24 -3.63 40.84
CA MET A 1 -53.66 -3.43 42.18
C MET A 1 -53.31 -4.79 42.76
N MET A 2 -52.18 -4.87 43.50
CA MET A 2 -51.65 -6.01 44.28
C MET A 2 -51.01 -7.15 43.46
N THR A 3 -49.78 -7.65 43.71
CA THR A 3 -48.66 -7.34 44.61
C THR A 3 -47.46 -8.20 44.15
N LEU A 4 -46.24 -7.64 44.17
CA LEU A 4 -44.99 -8.34 43.88
C LEU A 4 -44.75 -9.52 44.83
N LYS A 5 -44.31 -10.68 44.31
CA LYS A 5 -43.63 -11.71 45.09
C LYS A 5 -42.17 -11.79 44.62
N LYS A 6 -41.27 -11.19 45.40
CA LYS A 6 -39.83 -11.41 45.27
C LYS A 6 -39.52 -12.86 45.64
N ILE A 7 -38.81 -13.57 44.77
CA ILE A 7 -38.13 -14.80 45.14
C ILE A 7 -36.74 -14.75 44.49
N ALA A 8 -35.72 -14.49 45.30
CA ALA A 8 -34.34 -14.82 44.99
C ALA A 8 -34.02 -16.12 45.75
N PRO A 9 -33.34 -17.08 45.11
CA PRO A 9 -32.00 -17.44 45.57
C PRO A 9 -31.04 -17.61 44.37
N LEU A 10 -29.85 -17.01 44.40
CA LEU A 10 -28.62 -17.53 45.02
C LEU A 10 -28.00 -18.71 44.25
N ALA A 11 -26.89 -18.36 43.57
CA ALA A 11 -25.73 -19.18 43.19
C ALA A 11 -25.91 -20.36 42.20
N LEU A 12 -25.16 -20.34 41.10
CA LEU A 12 -24.08 -21.30 40.86
C LEU A 12 -23.25 -20.94 39.62
N ALA A 13 -21.92 -21.03 39.80
CA ALA A 13 -20.91 -21.43 38.83
C ALA A 13 -20.70 -20.58 37.57
N GLY A 14 -19.50 -19.98 37.52
CA GLY A 14 -19.00 -19.22 36.39
C GLY A 14 -18.84 -20.05 35.12
N LEU A 15 -19.17 -19.42 34.00
CA LEU A 15 -18.50 -19.64 32.74
C LEU A 15 -17.82 -18.32 32.37
N SER A 16 -16.62 -18.10 32.90
CA SER A 16 -15.69 -17.13 32.33
C SER A 16 -15.30 -17.68 30.96
N VAL A 17 -16.06 -17.29 29.94
CA VAL A 17 -15.67 -17.48 28.54
C VAL A 17 -14.38 -16.70 28.39
N LEU A 18 -13.25 -17.41 28.34
CA LEU A 18 -12.01 -16.83 27.86
C LEU A 18 -12.28 -16.38 26.43
N ALA A 19 -12.54 -15.10 26.26
CA ALA A 19 -12.46 -14.45 24.96
C ALA A 19 -10.99 -14.56 24.53
N ALA A 20 -10.67 -15.65 23.82
CA ALA A 20 -9.40 -15.75 23.10
C ALA A 20 -9.34 -14.51 22.20
N PRO A 21 -8.26 -13.71 22.25
CA PRO A 21 -8.09 -12.65 21.27
C PRO A 21 -8.03 -13.35 19.91
N ALA A 22 -9.06 -13.12 19.10
CA ALA A 22 -9.02 -13.50 17.70
C ALA A 22 -7.81 -12.80 17.11
N ALA A 23 -6.75 -13.55 16.85
CA ALA A 23 -5.65 -13.05 16.04
C ALA A 23 -6.26 -12.79 14.66
N PHE A 24 -6.52 -11.52 14.36
CA PHE A 24 -6.86 -11.10 13.01
C PHE A 24 -5.63 -11.41 12.15
N ALA A 25 -5.61 -12.59 11.54
CA ALA A 25 -4.71 -12.88 10.45
C ALA A 25 -5.08 -11.86 9.36
N ALA A 26 -4.21 -10.88 9.15
CA ALA A 26 -4.33 -9.96 8.02
C ALA A 26 -4.32 -10.84 6.76
N ASP A 27 -5.48 -10.94 6.11
CA ASP A 27 -5.60 -11.66 4.85
C ASP A 27 -4.67 -10.96 3.85
N PRO A 28 -3.61 -11.63 3.35
CA PRO A 28 -2.69 -11.03 2.40
C PRO A 28 -3.39 -10.58 1.11
N GLN A 29 -4.62 -11.05 0.84
CA GLN A 29 -5.44 -10.60 -0.29
C GLN A 29 -6.21 -9.31 -0.02
N ASN A 30 -6.22 -8.79 1.21
CA ASN A 30 -6.91 -7.56 1.60
C ASN A 30 -5.95 -6.40 1.90
N LEU A 31 -4.70 -6.51 1.42
CA LEU A 31 -3.75 -5.41 1.48
C LEU A 31 -4.10 -4.40 0.38
N GLU A 32 -4.65 -3.25 0.79
CA GLU A 32 -4.84 -2.10 -0.10
C GLU A 32 -3.53 -1.76 -0.83
N PRO A 33 -3.55 -1.57 -2.16
CA PRO A 33 -2.35 -1.27 -2.92
C PRO A 33 -1.76 0.07 -2.45
N VAL A 34 -0.53 0.02 -1.93
CA VAL A 34 0.19 1.24 -1.53
C VAL A 34 0.54 2.04 -2.78
N SER A 35 -0.01 3.26 -2.89
CA SER A 35 0.24 4.16 -4.01
C SER A 35 0.81 5.50 -3.54
N ARG A 36 1.57 6.17 -4.41
CA ARG A 36 2.14 7.49 -4.15
C ARG A 36 1.95 8.38 -5.38
N LEU A 37 1.44 9.59 -5.14
CA LEU A 37 1.40 10.63 -6.15
C LEU A 37 2.81 11.20 -6.35
N VAL A 38 3.22 11.36 -7.61
CA VAL A 38 4.48 12.02 -7.97
C VAL A 38 4.14 13.24 -8.82
N GLU A 39 4.39 14.42 -8.27
CA GLU A 39 4.24 15.67 -8.99
C GLU A 39 5.45 15.93 -9.89
N TYR A 40 5.18 16.37 -11.12
CA TYR A 40 6.19 16.64 -12.14
C TYR A 40 5.85 17.84 -13.02
N GLY A 41 4.80 18.60 -12.68
CA GLY A 41 4.38 19.79 -13.46
C GLY A 41 5.41 20.92 -13.45
N ASP A 42 6.36 20.89 -12.52
CA ASP A 42 7.50 21.81 -12.43
C ASP A 42 8.69 21.40 -13.33
N LEU A 43 8.62 20.23 -13.96
CA LEU A 43 9.72 19.70 -14.77
C LEU A 43 9.44 19.88 -16.26
N ASP A 44 10.41 20.43 -16.98
CA ASP A 44 10.44 20.36 -18.44
C ASP A 44 10.90 18.97 -18.89
N LEU A 45 9.94 18.08 -19.16
CA LEU A 45 10.20 16.72 -19.62
C LEU A 45 10.67 16.64 -21.09
N ALA A 46 10.65 17.75 -21.85
CA ALA A 46 11.29 17.80 -23.15
C ALA A 46 12.82 17.93 -23.04
N SER A 47 13.33 18.37 -21.89
CA SER A 47 14.77 18.47 -21.63
C SER A 47 15.36 17.21 -20.99
N ALA A 48 16.60 16.88 -21.34
CA ALA A 48 17.35 15.78 -20.70
C ALA A 48 17.47 15.97 -19.17
N ARG A 49 17.57 17.22 -18.72
CA ARG A 49 17.66 17.56 -17.28
C ARG A 49 16.34 17.27 -16.56
N GLY A 50 15.20 17.67 -17.13
CA GLY A 50 13.89 17.42 -16.55
C GLY A 50 13.52 15.93 -16.56
N GLN A 51 13.86 15.20 -17.62
CA GLN A 51 13.72 13.74 -17.68
C GLN A 51 14.51 13.04 -16.56
N LYS A 52 15.78 13.42 -16.36
CA LYS A 52 16.61 12.84 -15.28
C LYS A 52 16.06 13.15 -13.88
N ARG A 53 15.54 14.37 -13.68
CA ARG A 53 14.88 14.74 -12.41
C ARG A 53 13.62 13.93 -12.18
N PHE A 54 12.80 13.75 -13.19
CA PHE A 54 11.60 12.94 -13.12
C PHE A 54 11.93 11.49 -12.77
N GLU A 55 12.88 10.88 -13.49
CA GLU A 55 13.34 9.51 -13.21
C GLU A 55 13.82 9.35 -11.75
N THR A 56 14.54 10.34 -11.22
CA THR A 56 15.00 10.35 -9.83
C THR A 56 13.82 10.36 -8.85
N ARG A 57 12.79 11.18 -9.10
CA ARG A 57 11.57 11.22 -8.27
C ARG A 57 10.81 9.90 -8.31
N ILE A 58 10.66 9.30 -9.48
CA ILE A 58 10.00 7.99 -9.60
C ILE A 58 10.80 6.93 -8.84
N LYS A 59 12.14 6.89 -8.96
CA LYS A 59 12.98 5.95 -8.18
C LYS A 59 12.75 6.10 -6.68
N TYR A 60 12.63 7.33 -6.18
CA TYR A 60 12.33 7.59 -4.78
C TYR A 60 10.93 7.08 -4.40
N ALA A 61 9.90 7.44 -5.17
CA ALA A 61 8.53 6.99 -4.91
C ALA A 61 8.39 5.46 -4.92
N VAL A 62 9.05 4.79 -5.88
CA VAL A 62 9.08 3.33 -5.97
C VAL A 62 9.71 2.70 -4.72
N ARG A 63 10.81 3.27 -4.21
CA ARG A 63 11.41 2.80 -2.94
C ARG A 63 10.47 2.95 -1.75
N MET A 64 9.68 4.02 -1.71
CA MET A 64 8.71 4.26 -0.64
C MET A 64 7.53 3.28 -0.68
N VAL A 65 7.16 2.80 -1.87
CA VAL A 65 6.06 1.83 -2.06
C VAL A 65 6.54 0.39 -1.84
N CYS A 66 7.69 0.02 -2.40
CA CYS A 66 8.17 -1.36 -2.41
C CYS A 66 8.96 -1.78 -1.14
N GLN A 67 8.86 -1.03 -0.04
CA GLN A 67 9.47 -1.27 1.28
C GLN A 67 10.81 -2.04 1.24
N ASP A 68 11.91 -1.33 1.04
CA ASP A 68 13.26 -1.93 0.91
C ASP A 68 14.03 -2.05 2.24
N ASN A 69 13.48 -1.51 3.33
CA ASN A 69 14.32 -1.06 4.44
C ASN A 69 14.91 -2.18 5.31
N ASN A 70 14.50 -3.45 5.15
CA ASN A 70 14.97 -4.55 6.01
C ASN A 70 15.00 -5.94 5.35
N ALA A 71 14.99 -6.03 4.01
CA ALA A 71 15.03 -7.34 3.33
C ALA A 71 16.35 -8.07 3.63
N ARG A 72 16.29 -9.08 4.48
CA ARG A 72 17.45 -9.85 4.98
C ARG A 72 17.61 -11.15 4.21
N ARG A 73 16.50 -11.72 3.73
CA ARG A 73 16.48 -12.97 2.95
C ARG A 73 16.57 -12.69 1.45
N LEU A 74 17.11 -13.65 0.70
CA LEU A 74 17.22 -13.54 -0.77
C LEU A 74 15.85 -13.44 -1.45
N GLU A 75 14.89 -14.20 -0.95
CA GLU A 75 13.51 -14.19 -1.44
C GLU A 75 12.84 -12.82 -1.26
N GLU A 76 12.97 -12.21 -0.08
CA GLU A 76 12.47 -10.86 0.21
C GLU A 76 13.07 -9.83 -0.75
N LYS A 77 14.36 -9.95 -1.06
CA LYS A 77 15.04 -9.09 -2.05
C LYS A 77 14.50 -9.31 -3.46
N ALA A 78 14.24 -10.56 -3.85
CA ALA A 78 13.66 -10.87 -5.16
C ALA A 78 12.27 -10.24 -5.31
N ILE A 79 11.42 -10.36 -4.28
CA ILE A 79 10.10 -9.75 -4.23
C ILE A 79 10.20 -8.21 -4.31
N ALA A 80 11.08 -7.60 -3.51
CA ALA A 80 11.29 -6.15 -3.54
C ALA A 80 11.78 -5.67 -4.91
N ASN A 81 12.69 -6.40 -5.56
CA ASN A 81 13.19 -6.07 -6.89
C ASN A 81 12.10 -6.21 -7.95
N GLN A 82 11.27 -7.24 -7.88
CA GLN A 82 10.13 -7.42 -8.76
C GLN A 82 9.13 -6.27 -8.61
N CYS A 83 8.80 -5.87 -7.38
CA CYS A 83 7.96 -4.70 -7.12
C CYS A 83 8.55 -3.44 -7.75
N LYS A 84 9.86 -3.19 -7.56
CA LYS A 84 10.53 -2.01 -8.12
C LYS A 84 10.46 -1.97 -9.64
N ALA A 85 10.68 -3.12 -10.30
CA ALA A 85 10.62 -3.24 -11.75
C ALA A 85 9.21 -2.94 -12.27
N GLN A 86 8.19 -3.58 -11.68
CA GLN A 86 6.79 -3.41 -12.07
C GLN A 86 6.30 -1.97 -11.83
N ALA A 87 6.64 -1.38 -10.68
CA ALA A 87 6.24 -0.01 -10.34
C ALA A 87 6.91 1.02 -11.27
N MET A 88 8.18 0.81 -11.61
CA MET A 88 8.90 1.67 -12.56
C MET A 88 8.30 1.58 -13.97
N GLU A 89 8.04 0.37 -14.46
CA GLU A 89 7.41 0.15 -15.76
C GLU A 89 6.03 0.81 -15.83
N GLY A 90 5.20 0.60 -14.80
CA GLY A 90 3.88 1.22 -14.69
C GLY A 90 3.94 2.75 -14.73
N ALA A 91 4.88 3.36 -14.00
CA ALA A 91 5.08 4.80 -14.01
C ALA A 91 5.49 5.34 -15.39
N MET A 92 6.43 4.67 -16.06
CA MET A 92 6.92 5.07 -17.38
C MET A 92 5.85 4.89 -18.47
N LYS A 93 5.03 3.83 -18.38
CA LYS A 93 3.90 3.63 -19.30
C LYS A 93 2.87 4.74 -19.15
N LYS A 94 2.50 5.12 -17.93
CA LYS A 94 1.57 6.25 -17.70
C LYS A 94 2.11 7.57 -18.27
N LEU A 95 3.42 7.83 -18.13
CA LEU A 95 4.03 9.01 -18.74
C LEU A 95 3.87 9.01 -20.27
N LYS A 96 4.18 7.90 -20.94
CA LYS A 96 4.03 7.76 -22.40
C LYS A 96 2.58 7.95 -22.87
N LEU A 97 1.61 7.57 -22.05
CA LEU A 97 0.19 7.75 -22.36
C LEU A 97 -0.28 9.19 -22.12
N GLN A 98 0.28 9.88 -21.13
CA GLN A 98 -0.06 11.27 -20.79
C GLN A 98 0.55 12.27 -21.78
N PHE A 99 1.74 11.99 -22.31
CA PHE A 99 2.39 12.78 -23.36
C PHE A 99 2.26 12.04 -24.70
N PRO A 100 1.17 12.26 -25.47
CA PRO A 100 1.09 11.69 -26.81
C PRO A 100 2.32 12.16 -27.61
N ILE A 101 2.87 11.27 -28.43
CA ILE A 101 3.91 11.61 -29.40
C ILE A 101 3.34 12.74 -30.26
N ILE A 102 3.77 13.98 -30.00
CA ILE A 102 3.42 15.11 -30.86
C ILE A 102 4.28 14.94 -32.11
N ILE A 103 3.75 14.27 -33.13
CA ILE A 103 4.33 14.33 -34.48
C ILE A 103 4.13 15.78 -34.95
N LYS A 104 5.19 16.58 -34.86
CA LYS A 104 5.27 17.84 -35.59
C LYS A 104 5.84 17.51 -36.97
N ALA A 105 5.00 17.54 -37.99
CA ALA A 105 5.47 17.74 -39.36
C ALA A 105 5.97 19.19 -39.45
N ALA A 106 7.19 19.36 -39.96
CA ALA A 106 7.68 20.66 -40.40
C ALA A 106 7.11 20.99 -41.78
#